data_AF-A0A2E4EA19-F1
#
_entry.id   AF-A0A2E4EA19-F1
#
_cell.length_a   1.000
_cell.length_b   1.000
_cell.length_c   1.000
_cell.angle_alpha   90.00
_cell.angle_beta   90.00
_cell.angle_gamma   90.00
#
_symmetry.space_group_name_H-M   'P 1'
#
loop_
_entity.id
_entity.type
_entity.pdbx_description
1 polymer ?
#
loop_
_entity_poly.entity_id
_entity_poly.type
_entity_poly.pdbx_seq_one_letter_code
_entity_poly.pdbx_strand_id
1 'polypeptide(L)'
;MLNNLKRGMLLVGVALMAACSPIDKYEDNLEKVENSIAKKIYANSVISAEKTIRELSKDSAYTSLLKDEVLKTESDKANATVAKIRQLAKELRAMEDLDDNSSNENKAGKVYGSMQLEISKLSSALRKWKTDYSRVSSIISRRDQEQADLVKAYAAFSKAYETTKAKFAKALVDHPHQKARISTFQAHLANFDNQYQELMAFFAKPKSSLKIEDYLGYVGKFNDLKVKENFPMTLAGDYDRMVDQLYKSYSKVLVDMEESHGIVLGAVSWDNFYDYPTEHNRTFPYTEVTYEQLNKIQRLIGSGRTMYVSSIESDSTIALATSGKSRNGWDSGDDEAEIWVEDAESEYVHSYLIIEDGKTSEIEETVDRNTYMKLINAVNQEVFSKPYGKFEDEAIDKPQTPGMAYVGNSNYGQWQRDPVSGAEIWTWFMAYSIIDDIVDDRIDRRRHERYMANMRNYVPPKERRSHSWTNHYGVTSNQSPIQKSLTRSRNSNLRGSGESFRNRGPGKGK
;
A
#
# COMPACT_ATOMS: atom_id res chain seq x y z
N MET A 1 1.90 76.01 6.77
CA MET A 1 1.74 74.76 5.98
C MET A 1 2.14 73.54 6.81
N LEU A 2 1.41 73.19 7.88
CA LEU A 2 1.80 72.06 8.74
C LEU A 2 0.64 71.36 9.46
N ASN A 3 -0.60 71.49 8.97
CA ASN A 3 -1.78 70.89 9.62
C ASN A 3 -2.64 69.96 8.75
N ASN A 4 -2.29 69.75 7.47
CA ASN A 4 -3.04 68.82 6.60
C ASN A 4 -2.35 67.46 6.41
N LEU A 5 -1.08 67.30 6.80
CA LEU A 5 -0.37 66.02 6.69
C LEU A 5 -0.69 65.03 7.83
N LYS A 6 -1.07 65.52 9.02
CA LYS A 6 -1.37 64.64 10.17
C LYS A 6 -2.80 64.10 10.18
N ARG A 7 -3.74 64.70 9.43
CA ARG A 7 -5.11 64.15 9.26
C ARG A 7 -5.21 63.14 8.11
N GLY A 8 -4.30 63.18 7.14
CA GLY A 8 -4.20 62.16 6.08
C GLY A 8 -3.56 60.85 6.54
N MET A 9 -2.63 60.89 7.50
CA MET A 9 -1.97 59.68 8.03
C MET A 9 -2.82 58.87 9.01
N LEU A 10 -3.89 59.43 9.57
CA LEU A 10 -4.78 58.70 10.49
C LEU A 10 -5.95 58.00 9.76
N LEU A 11 -6.22 58.36 8.51
CA LEU A 11 -7.22 57.70 7.64
C LEU A 11 -6.61 56.68 6.67
N VAL A 12 -5.29 56.70 6.48
CA VAL A 12 -4.57 55.67 5.69
C VAL A 12 -4.06 54.52 6.58
N GLY A 13 -3.96 54.72 7.90
CA GLY A 13 -3.63 53.66 8.87
C GLY A 13 -4.77 52.70 9.23
N VAL A 14 -5.99 52.94 8.73
CA VAL A 14 -7.19 52.10 8.99
C VAL A 14 -7.74 51.46 7.70
N ALA A 15 -7.16 51.74 6.53
CA ALA A 15 -7.73 51.35 5.23
C ALA A 15 -7.03 50.17 4.52
N LEU A 16 -6.05 49.49 5.14
CA LEU A 16 -5.40 48.30 4.58
C LEU A 16 -5.08 47.23 5.64
N MET A 17 -5.95 47.07 6.63
CA MET A 17 -6.21 45.75 7.18
C MET A 17 -7.56 45.33 6.62
N ALA A 18 -7.56 44.81 5.39
CA ALA A 18 -8.63 43.91 5.00
C ALA A 18 -8.59 42.82 6.07
N ALA A 19 -9.53 42.88 7.02
CA ALA A 19 -9.72 41.82 7.98
C ALA A 19 -10.05 40.59 7.13
N CYS A 20 -9.03 39.78 6.87
CA CYS A 20 -9.23 38.52 6.19
C CYS A 20 -10.21 37.75 7.08
N SER A 21 -11.33 37.29 6.55
CA SER A 21 -12.25 36.53 7.38
C SER A 21 -11.64 35.15 7.61
N PRO A 22 -11.81 34.53 8.80
CA PRO A 22 -11.39 33.15 9.01
C PRO A 22 -12.08 32.14 8.06
N ILE A 23 -13.10 32.58 7.30
CA ILE A 23 -13.80 31.79 6.30
C ILE A 23 -13.42 32.09 4.84
N ASP A 24 -12.54 33.06 4.55
CA ASP A 24 -12.23 33.50 3.17
C ASP A 24 -11.87 32.34 2.23
N LYS A 25 -11.06 31.41 2.72
CA LYS A 25 -10.64 30.19 1.98
C LYS A 25 -11.77 29.17 1.71
N TYR A 26 -12.94 29.36 2.33
CA TYR A 26 -14.11 28.49 2.21
C TYR A 26 -15.30 29.18 1.53
N GLU A 27 -15.23 30.49 1.30
CA GLU A 27 -16.34 31.35 0.87
C GLU A 27 -17.02 30.83 -0.41
N ASP A 28 -16.24 30.61 -1.49
CA ASP A 28 -16.75 30.07 -2.76
C ASP A 28 -17.55 28.78 -2.61
N ASN A 29 -17.15 27.91 -1.68
CA ASN A 29 -17.80 26.63 -1.46
C ASN A 29 -19.00 26.77 -0.51
N LEU A 30 -18.92 27.67 0.48
CA LEU A 30 -20.05 28.01 1.34
C LEU A 30 -21.19 28.61 0.50
N GLU A 31 -20.91 29.57 -0.38
CA GLU A 31 -21.91 30.16 -1.29
C GLU A 31 -22.58 29.10 -2.17
N LYS A 32 -21.83 28.14 -2.72
CA LYS A 32 -22.41 27.02 -3.50
C LYS A 32 -23.36 26.18 -2.66
N VAL A 33 -23.01 25.89 -1.41
CA VAL A 33 -23.84 25.12 -0.48
C VAL A 33 -25.09 25.91 -0.11
N GLU A 34 -24.97 27.19 0.20
CA GLU A 34 -26.09 28.09 0.50
C GLU A 34 -27.04 28.23 -0.69
N ASN A 35 -26.49 28.42 -1.89
CA ASN A 35 -27.27 28.41 -3.14
C ASN A 35 -28.01 27.08 -3.34
N SER A 36 -27.36 25.95 -3.03
CA SER A 36 -27.98 24.63 -3.11
C SER A 36 -29.09 24.44 -2.06
N ILE A 37 -28.93 25.02 -0.87
CA ILE A 37 -29.95 25.07 0.18
C ILE A 37 -31.15 25.92 -0.27
N ALA A 38 -30.90 27.13 -0.78
CA ALA A 38 -31.91 28.07 -1.23
C ALA A 38 -32.75 27.51 -2.39
N LYS A 39 -32.08 26.88 -3.37
CA LYS A 39 -32.73 26.16 -4.48
C LYS A 39 -33.34 24.82 -4.07
N LYS A 40 -33.28 24.45 -2.79
CA LYS A 40 -33.78 23.18 -2.22
C LYS A 40 -33.19 21.93 -2.89
N ILE A 41 -31.99 22.00 -3.47
CA ILE A 41 -31.35 20.90 -4.22
C ILE A 41 -31.25 19.64 -3.34
N TYR A 42 -30.79 19.79 -2.09
CA TYR A 42 -30.66 18.66 -1.16
C TYR A 42 -32.02 18.05 -0.81
N ALA A 43 -33.05 18.85 -0.51
CA ALA A 43 -34.40 18.34 -0.23
C ALA A 43 -35.02 17.66 -1.46
N ASN A 44 -34.87 18.26 -2.64
CA ASN A 44 -35.34 17.69 -3.90
C ASN A 44 -34.63 16.37 -4.24
N SER A 45 -33.37 16.19 -3.82
CA SER A 45 -32.65 14.93 -4.00
C SER A 45 -33.24 13.79 -3.15
N VAL A 46 -33.76 14.08 -1.95
CA VAL A 46 -34.50 13.13 -1.11
C VAL A 46 -35.82 12.74 -1.79
N ILE A 47 -36.60 13.74 -2.22
CA ILE A 47 -37.88 13.52 -2.93
C ILE A 47 -37.66 12.71 -4.22
N SER A 48 -36.62 13.05 -4.98
CA SER A 48 -36.24 12.32 -6.20
C SER A 48 -35.86 10.87 -5.90
N ALA A 49 -35.16 10.60 -4.80
CA ALA A 49 -34.84 9.23 -4.39
C ALA A 49 -36.11 8.44 -4.06
N GLU A 50 -37.02 9.01 -3.27
CA GLU A 50 -38.28 8.37 -2.93
C GLU A 50 -39.12 8.09 -4.18
N LYS A 51 -39.25 9.07 -5.08
CA LYS A 51 -39.94 8.90 -6.37
C LYS A 51 -39.32 7.77 -7.19
N THR A 52 -37.99 7.75 -7.31
CA THR A 52 -37.26 6.69 -8.02
C THR A 52 -37.64 5.33 -7.44
N ILE A 53 -37.67 5.20 -6.12
CA ILE A 53 -37.97 3.94 -5.42
C ILE A 53 -39.40 3.49 -5.70
N ARG A 54 -40.38 4.40 -5.63
CA ARG A 54 -41.78 4.09 -5.95
C ARG A 54 -41.96 3.63 -7.40
N GLU A 55 -41.14 4.14 -8.31
CA GLU A 55 -41.20 3.85 -9.75
C GLU A 55 -40.30 2.66 -10.16
N LEU A 56 -39.57 2.01 -9.24
CA LEU A 56 -38.61 0.94 -9.55
C LEU A 56 -39.23 -0.27 -10.25
N SER A 57 -40.47 -0.62 -9.90
CA SER A 57 -41.13 -1.80 -10.43
C SER A 57 -42.64 -1.66 -10.48
N LYS A 58 -43.24 -2.23 -11.53
CA LYS A 58 -44.70 -2.40 -11.67
C LYS A 58 -45.19 -3.73 -11.13
N ASP A 59 -44.30 -4.55 -10.55
CA ASP A 59 -44.63 -5.82 -9.91
C ASP A 59 -45.59 -5.57 -8.74
N SER A 60 -46.78 -6.18 -8.79
CA SER A 60 -47.81 -6.01 -7.76
C SER A 60 -47.34 -6.43 -6.36
N ALA A 61 -46.42 -7.40 -6.27
CA ALA A 61 -45.84 -7.83 -4.99
C ALA A 61 -44.90 -6.76 -4.43
N TYR A 62 -44.12 -6.08 -5.26
CA TYR A 62 -43.29 -4.97 -4.82
C TYR A 62 -44.14 -3.78 -4.35
N THR A 63 -45.11 -3.37 -5.16
CA THR A 63 -45.95 -2.19 -4.86
C THR A 63 -46.81 -2.39 -3.62
N SER A 64 -47.29 -3.61 -3.36
CA SER A 64 -48.09 -3.92 -2.16
C SER A 64 -47.27 -3.96 -0.86
N LEU A 65 -45.97 -4.28 -0.94
CA LEU A 65 -45.07 -4.29 0.21
C LEU A 65 -44.48 -2.91 0.52
N LEU A 66 -44.40 -2.02 -0.49
CA LEU A 66 -43.84 -0.68 -0.35
C LEU A 66 -44.82 0.29 0.34
N LYS A 67 -44.83 0.26 1.68
CA LYS A 67 -45.68 1.15 2.49
C LYS A 67 -45.06 2.53 2.68
N ASP A 68 -45.91 3.55 2.76
CA ASP A 68 -45.49 4.95 2.95
C ASP A 68 -44.72 5.16 4.26
N GLU A 69 -45.08 4.44 5.33
CA GLU A 69 -44.42 4.54 6.64
C GLU A 69 -42.92 4.21 6.57
N VAL A 70 -42.54 3.25 5.73
CA VAL A 70 -41.14 2.80 5.58
C VAL A 70 -40.34 3.84 4.81
N LEU A 71 -40.90 4.38 3.72
CA LEU A 71 -40.27 5.44 2.94
C LEU A 71 -40.15 6.74 3.74
N LYS A 72 -41.17 7.06 4.54
CA LYS A 72 -41.15 8.21 5.43
C LYS A 72 -40.01 8.12 6.45
N THR A 73 -39.80 6.96 7.06
CA THR A 73 -38.72 6.75 8.03
C THR A 73 -37.33 7.02 7.43
N GLU A 74 -37.07 6.56 6.20
CA GLU A 74 -35.79 6.81 5.51
C GLU A 74 -35.67 8.27 5.01
N SER A 75 -36.79 8.84 4.54
CA SER A 75 -36.86 10.26 4.14
C SER A 75 -36.59 11.19 5.33
N ASP A 76 -37.16 10.90 6.50
CA ASP A 76 -36.95 11.67 7.73
C ASP A 76 -35.48 11.66 8.16
N LYS A 77 -34.79 10.51 8.08
CA LYS A 77 -33.35 10.42 8.34
C LYS A 77 -32.54 11.28 7.37
N ALA A 78 -32.83 11.20 6.06
CA ALA A 78 -32.13 12.01 5.05
C ALA A 78 -32.39 13.51 5.24
N ASN A 79 -33.64 13.89 5.55
CA ASN A 79 -34.02 15.27 5.84
C ASN A 79 -33.35 15.82 7.11
N ALA A 80 -33.12 14.98 8.13
CA ALA A 80 -32.32 15.36 9.29
C ALA A 80 -30.87 15.71 8.90
N THR A 81 -30.26 14.96 7.97
CA THR A 81 -28.93 15.31 7.42
C THR A 81 -28.98 16.63 6.65
N VAL A 82 -30.02 16.87 5.85
CA VAL A 82 -30.22 18.16 5.16
C VAL A 82 -30.32 19.32 6.15
N ALA A 83 -31.07 19.14 7.25
CA ALA A 83 -31.17 20.15 8.30
C ALA A 83 -29.82 20.44 8.95
N LYS A 84 -29.01 19.40 9.19
CA LYS A 84 -27.66 19.55 9.74
C LYS A 84 -26.70 20.28 8.80
N ILE A 85 -26.77 20.02 7.49
CA ILE A 85 -26.01 20.78 6.48
C ILE A 85 -26.36 22.27 6.54
N ARG A 86 -27.66 22.60 6.65
CA ARG A 86 -28.11 24.00 6.79
C ARG A 86 -27.60 24.65 8.06
N GLN A 87 -27.63 23.92 9.18
CA GLN A 87 -27.13 24.40 10.46
C GLN A 87 -25.63 24.72 10.37
N LEU A 88 -24.83 23.81 9.81
CA LEU A 88 -23.37 23.99 9.68
C LEU A 88 -23.00 25.09 8.70
N ALA A 89 -23.76 25.27 7.60
CA ALA A 89 -23.56 26.39 6.69
C ALA A 89 -23.82 27.73 7.39
N LYS A 90 -24.91 27.83 8.16
CA LYS A 90 -25.22 29.03 8.96
C LYS A 90 -24.17 29.29 10.04
N GLU A 91 -23.69 28.24 10.69
CA GLU A 91 -22.63 28.34 11.69
C GLU A 91 -21.32 28.84 11.08
N LEU A 92 -20.95 28.36 9.89
CA LEU A 92 -19.77 28.83 9.18
C LEU A 92 -19.94 30.29 8.74
N ARG A 93 -21.08 30.67 8.18
CA ARG A 93 -21.40 32.04 7.79
C ARG A 93 -21.35 33.02 8.96
N ALA A 94 -21.80 32.60 10.15
CA ALA A 94 -21.72 33.42 11.36
C ALA A 94 -20.29 33.69 11.86
N MET A 95 -19.28 33.02 11.30
CA MET A 95 -17.87 33.26 11.60
C MET A 95 -17.25 34.36 10.71
N GLU A 96 -18.00 34.91 9.75
CA GLU A 96 -17.51 35.92 8.80
C GLU A 96 -16.94 37.15 9.51
N ASP A 97 -17.63 37.62 10.55
CA ASP A 97 -17.28 38.81 11.33
C ASP A 97 -16.23 38.56 12.44
N LEU A 98 -15.69 37.35 12.55
CA LEU A 98 -14.70 37.03 13.58
C LEU A 98 -13.30 37.48 13.16
N ASP A 99 -12.48 37.86 14.15
CA ASP A 99 -11.07 38.21 13.90
C ASP A 99 -10.32 37.04 13.23
N ASP A 100 -9.51 37.36 12.22
CA ASP A 100 -8.60 36.40 11.61
C ASP A 100 -7.49 36.01 12.59
N ASN A 101 -7.63 34.83 13.16
CA ASN A 101 -6.58 34.24 13.97
C ASN A 101 -6.64 32.73 13.84
N SER A 102 -5.51 32.10 14.14
CA SER A 102 -5.36 30.65 14.04
C SER A 102 -6.43 29.86 14.80
N SER A 103 -6.98 30.40 15.89
CA SER A 103 -8.07 29.76 16.64
C SER A 103 -9.38 29.77 15.85
N ASN A 104 -9.77 30.91 15.29
CA ASN A 104 -10.99 31.07 14.52
C ASN A 104 -10.89 30.37 13.16
N GLU A 105 -9.75 30.43 12.47
CA GLU A 105 -9.51 29.66 11.25
C GLU A 105 -9.64 28.15 11.48
N ASN A 106 -9.11 27.64 12.60
CA ASN A 106 -9.22 26.24 12.96
C ASN A 106 -10.67 25.83 13.27
N LYS A 107 -11.45 26.72 13.90
CA LYS A 107 -12.89 26.49 14.13
C LYS A 107 -13.66 26.47 12.81
N ALA A 108 -13.45 27.46 11.95
CA ALA A 108 -14.05 27.52 10.61
C ALA A 108 -13.72 26.26 9.80
N GLY A 109 -12.46 25.81 9.81
CA GLY A 109 -12.05 24.56 9.15
C GLY A 109 -12.75 23.31 9.68
N LYS A 110 -12.99 23.21 11.00
CA LYS A 110 -13.75 22.09 11.59
C LYS A 110 -15.22 22.11 11.18
N VAL A 111 -15.85 23.27 11.19
CA VAL A 111 -17.26 23.42 10.78
C VAL A 111 -17.41 23.12 9.29
N TYR A 112 -16.54 23.68 8.45
CA TYR A 112 -16.48 23.38 7.02
C TYR A 112 -16.29 21.88 6.74
N GLY A 113 -15.29 21.26 7.40
CA GLY A 113 -15.03 19.83 7.26
C GLY A 113 -16.24 18.97 7.69
N SER A 114 -16.92 19.36 8.75
CA SER A 114 -18.15 18.70 9.21
C SER A 114 -19.30 18.87 8.21
N MET A 115 -19.45 20.05 7.61
CA MET A 115 -20.46 20.32 6.59
C MET A 115 -20.25 19.44 5.35
N GLN A 116 -19.01 19.38 4.85
CA GLN A 116 -18.66 18.54 3.69
C GLN A 116 -18.87 17.05 3.99
N LEU A 117 -18.56 16.62 5.22
CA LEU A 117 -18.84 15.25 5.66
C LEU A 117 -20.35 14.94 5.62
N GLU A 118 -21.21 15.83 6.09
CA GLU A 118 -22.67 15.62 6.06
C GLU A 118 -23.22 15.64 4.62
N ILE A 119 -22.68 16.46 3.71
CA ILE A 119 -23.03 16.43 2.27
C ILE A 119 -22.67 15.07 1.65
N SER A 120 -21.48 14.55 1.98
CA SER A 120 -21.03 13.23 1.52
C SER A 120 -21.88 12.10 2.09
N LYS A 121 -22.24 12.18 3.38
CA LYS A 121 -23.15 11.22 4.03
C LYS A 121 -24.52 11.21 3.37
N LEU A 122 -25.10 12.37 3.08
CA LEU A 122 -26.39 12.47 2.39
C LEU A 122 -26.33 11.80 1.02
N SER A 123 -25.32 12.13 0.22
CA SER A 123 -25.14 11.57 -1.13
C SER A 123 -25.00 10.05 -1.09
N SER A 124 -24.20 9.54 -0.14
CA SER A 124 -23.98 8.11 0.07
C SER A 124 -25.25 7.39 0.54
N ALA A 125 -25.98 7.99 1.49
CA ALA A 125 -27.23 7.46 2.02
C ALA A 125 -28.31 7.37 0.92
N LEU A 126 -28.49 8.41 0.11
CA LEU A 126 -29.45 8.40 -0.99
C LEU A 126 -29.11 7.36 -2.06
N ARG A 127 -27.82 7.20 -2.39
CA ARG A 127 -27.37 6.15 -3.32
C ARG A 127 -27.63 4.76 -2.75
N LYS A 128 -27.30 4.53 -1.48
CA LYS A 128 -27.53 3.26 -0.79
C LYS A 128 -29.03 2.94 -0.77
N TRP A 129 -29.86 3.91 -0.39
CA TRP A 129 -31.32 3.76 -0.34
C TRP A 129 -31.89 3.28 -1.68
N LYS A 130 -31.54 3.94 -2.79
CA LYS A 130 -31.97 3.50 -4.14
C LYS A 130 -31.46 2.11 -4.50
N THR A 131 -30.19 1.82 -4.19
CA THR A 131 -29.54 0.55 -4.54
C THR A 131 -30.17 -0.61 -3.79
N ASP A 132 -30.43 -0.44 -2.49
CA ASP A 132 -31.05 -1.47 -1.65
C ASP A 132 -32.45 -1.80 -2.16
N TYR A 133 -33.29 -0.79 -2.45
CA TYR A 133 -34.64 -1.03 -2.94
C TYR A 133 -34.67 -1.60 -4.37
N SER A 134 -33.72 -1.22 -5.23
CA SER A 134 -33.55 -1.86 -6.53
C SER A 134 -33.21 -3.34 -6.37
N ARG A 135 -32.35 -3.68 -5.40
CA ARG A 135 -32.03 -5.07 -5.07
C ARG A 135 -33.23 -5.82 -4.51
N VAL A 136 -33.99 -5.21 -3.60
CA VAL A 136 -35.24 -5.80 -3.06
C VAL A 136 -36.22 -6.11 -4.18
N SER A 137 -36.47 -5.17 -5.09
CA SER A 137 -37.32 -5.42 -6.26
C SER A 137 -36.81 -6.61 -7.07
N SER A 138 -35.51 -6.69 -7.34
CA SER A 138 -34.94 -7.83 -8.08
C SER A 138 -35.11 -9.16 -7.34
N ILE A 139 -35.02 -9.18 -6.01
CA ILE A 139 -35.20 -10.41 -5.21
C ILE A 139 -36.65 -10.86 -5.26
N ILE A 140 -37.62 -9.93 -5.17
CA ILE A 140 -39.04 -10.25 -5.28
C ILE A 140 -39.33 -10.93 -6.63
N SER A 141 -38.82 -10.36 -7.73
CA SER A 141 -39.06 -10.88 -9.07
C SER A 141 -38.32 -12.19 -9.38
N ARG A 142 -37.19 -12.46 -8.72
CA ARG A 142 -36.29 -13.60 -9.03
C ARG A 142 -35.94 -14.41 -7.78
N ARG A 143 -36.88 -14.56 -6.85
CA ARG A 143 -36.62 -15.12 -5.52
C ARG A 143 -36.01 -16.52 -5.57
N ASP A 144 -36.51 -17.39 -6.44
CA ASP A 144 -36.05 -18.78 -6.50
C ASP A 144 -34.61 -18.86 -7.05
N GLN A 145 -34.26 -17.99 -8.00
CA GLN A 145 -32.88 -17.85 -8.49
C GLN A 145 -31.96 -17.31 -7.39
N GLU A 146 -32.40 -16.28 -6.65
CA GLU A 146 -31.64 -15.72 -5.53
C GLU A 146 -31.35 -16.78 -4.46
N GLN A 147 -32.35 -17.62 -4.14
CA GLN A 147 -32.18 -18.73 -3.22
C GLN A 147 -31.17 -19.76 -3.74
N ALA A 148 -31.27 -20.14 -5.02
CA ALA A 148 -30.35 -21.09 -5.63
C ALA A 148 -28.90 -20.58 -5.62
N ASP A 149 -28.70 -19.30 -5.95
CA ASP A 149 -27.38 -18.66 -5.94
C ASP A 149 -26.79 -18.61 -4.53
N LEU A 150 -27.61 -18.29 -3.51
CA LEU A 150 -27.17 -18.31 -2.12
C LEU A 150 -26.79 -19.72 -1.65
N VAL A 151 -27.58 -20.74 -1.99
CA VAL A 151 -27.29 -22.15 -1.65
C VAL A 151 -25.98 -22.59 -2.28
N LYS A 152 -25.73 -22.20 -3.54
CA LYS A 152 -24.47 -22.49 -4.23
C LYS A 152 -23.28 -21.80 -3.55
N ALA A 153 -23.41 -20.53 -3.19
CA ALA A 153 -22.37 -19.78 -2.47
C ALA A 153 -22.06 -20.41 -1.10
N TYR A 154 -23.09 -20.79 -0.35
CA TYR A 154 -22.92 -21.45 0.94
C TYR A 154 -22.26 -22.82 0.81
N ALA A 155 -22.65 -23.64 -0.17
CA ALA A 155 -22.02 -24.95 -0.38
C ALA A 155 -20.52 -24.82 -0.68
N ALA A 156 -20.12 -23.82 -1.48
CA ALA A 156 -18.72 -23.55 -1.77
C ALA A 156 -17.95 -23.09 -0.53
N PHE A 157 -18.54 -22.19 0.27
CA PHE A 157 -17.97 -21.77 1.56
C PHE A 157 -17.85 -22.94 2.55
N SER A 158 -18.92 -23.71 2.75
CA SER A 158 -18.98 -24.83 3.69
C SER A 158 -17.92 -25.89 3.39
N LYS A 159 -17.73 -26.22 2.10
CA LYS A 159 -16.65 -27.13 1.68
C LYS A 159 -15.26 -26.60 2.03
N ALA A 160 -15.01 -25.31 1.77
CA ALA A 160 -13.74 -24.68 2.12
C ALA A 160 -13.54 -24.66 3.65
N TYR A 161 -14.57 -24.28 4.40
CA TYR A 161 -14.55 -24.23 5.86
C TYR A 161 -14.23 -25.59 6.48
N GLU A 162 -14.89 -26.67 6.07
CA GLU A 162 -14.61 -28.01 6.62
C GLU A 162 -13.18 -28.48 6.32
N THR A 163 -12.65 -28.14 5.14
CA THR A 163 -11.24 -28.42 4.79
C THR A 163 -10.29 -27.68 5.73
N THR A 164 -10.50 -26.38 5.92
CA THR A 164 -9.67 -25.54 6.80
C THR A 164 -9.78 -25.97 8.27
N LYS A 165 -10.98 -26.37 8.71
CA LYS A 165 -11.27 -26.79 10.08
C LYS A 165 -10.47 -28.03 10.49
N ALA A 166 -10.29 -28.99 9.58
CA ALA A 166 -9.43 -30.16 9.80
C ALA A 166 -7.98 -29.74 10.04
N LYS A 167 -7.45 -28.76 9.27
CA LYS A 167 -6.10 -28.22 9.48
C LYS A 167 -5.97 -27.47 10.81
N PHE A 168 -6.98 -26.71 11.22
CA PHE A 168 -6.96 -26.06 12.53
C PHE A 168 -6.83 -27.06 13.67
N ALA A 169 -7.56 -28.18 13.63
CA ALA A 169 -7.49 -29.21 14.67
C ALA A 169 -6.07 -29.77 14.81
N LYS A 170 -5.40 -30.05 13.67
CA LYS A 170 -4.00 -30.49 13.65
C LYS A 170 -3.05 -29.41 14.17
N ALA A 171 -3.16 -28.18 13.68
CA ALA A 171 -2.29 -27.08 14.06
C ALA A 171 -2.41 -26.70 15.56
N LEU A 172 -3.59 -26.87 16.17
CA LEU A 172 -3.77 -26.67 17.61
C LEU A 172 -3.01 -27.69 18.48
N VAL A 173 -2.78 -28.90 17.95
CA VAL A 173 -1.97 -29.93 18.61
C VAL A 173 -0.48 -29.69 18.39
N ASP A 174 -0.09 -29.45 17.13
CA ASP A 174 1.32 -29.30 16.74
C ASP A 174 1.93 -27.96 17.20
N HIS A 175 1.10 -26.91 17.32
CA HIS A 175 1.54 -25.54 17.61
C HIS A 175 0.69 -24.88 18.73
N PRO A 176 0.76 -25.38 19.97
CA PRO A 176 -0.07 -24.88 21.07
C PRO A 176 0.15 -23.39 21.38
N HIS A 177 1.34 -22.84 21.08
CA HIS A 177 1.64 -21.42 21.23
C HIS A 177 0.86 -20.52 20.24
N GLN A 178 0.31 -21.07 19.16
CA GLN A 178 -0.52 -20.34 18.18
C GLN A 178 -2.03 -20.49 18.45
N LYS A 179 -2.42 -21.12 19.56
CA LYS A 179 -3.82 -21.43 19.88
C LYS A 179 -4.75 -20.22 19.80
N ALA A 180 -4.35 -19.07 20.35
CA ALA A 180 -5.17 -17.87 20.35
C ALA A 180 -5.52 -17.42 18.93
N ARG A 181 -4.52 -17.37 18.04
CA ARG A 181 -4.68 -16.91 16.66
C ARG A 181 -5.51 -17.90 15.83
N ILE A 182 -5.25 -19.19 15.95
CA ILE A 182 -6.03 -20.24 15.27
C ILE A 182 -7.50 -20.22 15.74
N SER A 183 -7.74 -19.99 17.04
CA SER A 183 -9.10 -19.87 17.59
C SER A 183 -9.85 -18.66 17.02
N THR A 184 -9.16 -17.54 16.79
CA THR A 184 -9.74 -16.37 16.10
C THR A 184 -10.17 -16.73 14.67
N PHE A 185 -9.36 -17.46 13.91
CA PHE A 185 -9.73 -17.90 12.56
C PHE A 185 -10.97 -18.80 12.58
N GLN A 186 -11.01 -19.76 13.51
CA GLN A 186 -12.18 -20.63 13.71
C GLN A 186 -13.45 -19.83 14.02
N ALA A 187 -13.37 -18.87 14.94
CA ALA A 187 -14.51 -18.03 15.30
C ALA A 187 -15.04 -17.21 14.12
N HIS A 188 -14.15 -16.66 13.29
CA HIS A 188 -14.55 -15.93 12.08
C HIS A 188 -15.33 -16.81 11.10
N LEU A 189 -14.85 -18.02 10.82
CA LEU A 189 -15.54 -18.93 9.89
C LEU A 189 -16.85 -19.45 10.48
N ALA A 190 -16.90 -19.77 11.77
CA ALA A 190 -18.15 -20.15 12.44
C ALA A 190 -19.20 -19.03 12.41
N ASN A 191 -18.79 -17.77 12.55
CA ASN A 191 -19.69 -16.64 12.41
C ASN A 191 -20.28 -16.52 11.00
N PHE A 192 -19.49 -16.76 9.95
CA PHE A 192 -20.02 -16.77 8.57
C PHE A 192 -21.02 -17.90 8.35
N ASP A 193 -20.74 -19.09 8.90
CA ASP A 193 -21.67 -20.21 8.82
C ASP A 193 -23.05 -19.85 9.40
N ASN A 194 -23.06 -19.28 10.62
CA ASN A 194 -24.28 -18.78 11.25
C ASN A 194 -24.99 -17.70 10.39
N GLN A 195 -24.24 -16.75 9.83
CA GLN A 195 -24.81 -15.68 9.00
C GLN A 195 -25.42 -16.22 7.68
N TYR A 196 -24.81 -17.24 7.07
CA TYR A 196 -25.41 -17.93 5.92
C TYR A 196 -26.71 -18.64 6.30
N GLN A 197 -26.77 -19.28 7.46
CA GLN A 197 -28.00 -19.93 7.94
C GLN A 197 -29.13 -18.91 8.15
N GLU A 198 -28.82 -17.72 8.68
CA GLU A 198 -29.79 -16.62 8.79
C GLU A 198 -30.29 -16.14 7.42
N LEU A 199 -29.40 -16.02 6.43
CA LEU A 199 -29.78 -15.67 5.06
C LEU A 199 -30.64 -16.77 4.41
N MET A 200 -30.40 -18.04 4.70
CA MET A 200 -31.23 -19.14 4.22
C MET A 200 -32.61 -19.16 4.90
N ALA A 201 -32.67 -18.86 6.19
CA ALA A 201 -33.91 -18.79 6.95
C ALA A 201 -34.89 -17.76 6.38
N PHE A 202 -34.39 -16.68 5.76
CA PHE A 202 -35.22 -15.73 5.01
C PHE A 202 -36.06 -16.42 3.92
N PHE A 203 -35.46 -17.36 3.17
CA PHE A 203 -36.17 -18.06 2.09
C PHE A 203 -37.14 -19.13 2.58
N ALA A 204 -36.99 -19.62 3.81
CA ALA A 204 -37.93 -20.54 4.44
C ALA A 204 -39.28 -19.88 4.80
N LYS A 205 -39.32 -18.54 4.94
CA LYS A 205 -40.56 -17.80 5.25
C LYS A 205 -41.52 -17.79 4.04
N PRO A 206 -42.82 -18.03 4.21
CA PRO A 206 -43.80 -17.88 3.12
C PRO A 206 -43.78 -16.49 2.47
N LYS A 207 -43.95 -16.41 1.14
CA LYS A 207 -43.99 -15.13 0.39
C LYS A 207 -45.03 -14.16 0.98
N SER A 208 -46.19 -14.67 1.39
CA SER A 208 -47.30 -13.89 1.95
C SER A 208 -47.02 -13.28 3.33
N SER A 209 -46.05 -13.81 4.09
CA SER A 209 -45.72 -13.32 5.43
C SER A 209 -44.58 -12.29 5.45
N LEU A 210 -43.85 -12.12 4.34
CA LEU A 210 -42.71 -11.22 4.27
C LEU A 210 -43.14 -9.76 4.15
N LYS A 211 -42.45 -8.88 4.88
CA LYS A 211 -42.56 -7.42 4.74
C LYS A 211 -41.34 -6.86 4.02
N ILE A 212 -41.42 -5.62 3.53
CA ILE A 212 -40.29 -4.98 2.83
C ILE A 212 -39.04 -4.89 3.70
N GLU A 213 -39.21 -4.75 5.02
CA GLU A 213 -38.13 -4.71 6.01
C GLU A 213 -37.40 -6.05 6.13
N ASP A 214 -38.09 -7.18 5.94
CA ASP A 214 -37.43 -8.49 5.89
C ASP A 214 -36.47 -8.57 4.68
N TYR A 215 -36.90 -8.06 3.52
CA TYR A 215 -36.05 -8.00 2.32
C TYR A 215 -34.87 -7.05 2.52
N LEU A 216 -35.08 -5.88 3.13
CA LEU A 216 -34.01 -4.93 3.44
C LEU A 216 -33.01 -5.53 4.44
N GLY A 217 -33.49 -6.26 5.46
CA GLY A 217 -32.65 -6.99 6.40
C GLY A 217 -31.81 -8.07 5.72
N TYR A 218 -32.40 -8.82 4.79
CA TYR A 218 -31.68 -9.76 3.93
C TYR A 218 -30.60 -9.06 3.10
N VAL A 219 -30.94 -7.97 2.39
CA VAL A 219 -29.99 -7.21 1.55
C VAL A 219 -28.83 -6.66 2.38
N GLY A 220 -29.12 -6.12 3.58
CA GLY A 220 -28.11 -5.65 4.52
C GLY A 220 -27.12 -6.75 4.88
N LYS A 221 -27.61 -7.88 5.41
CA LYS A 221 -26.78 -9.03 5.78
C LYS A 221 -26.01 -9.62 4.60
N PHE A 222 -26.65 -9.73 3.43
CA PHE A 222 -26.03 -10.24 2.21
C PHE A 222 -24.85 -9.38 1.76
N ASN A 223 -24.98 -8.05 1.85
CA ASN A 223 -23.92 -7.11 1.52
C ASN A 223 -22.82 -7.09 2.61
N ASP A 224 -23.19 -7.15 3.89
CA ASP A 224 -22.24 -7.20 5.01
C ASP A 224 -21.36 -8.45 4.94
N LEU A 225 -21.96 -9.59 4.58
CA LEU A 225 -21.27 -10.85 4.35
C LEU A 225 -20.45 -10.87 3.05
N LYS A 226 -20.67 -9.90 2.15
CA LYS A 226 -19.99 -9.81 0.84
C LYS A 226 -20.10 -11.10 0.04
N VAL A 227 -21.32 -11.63 -0.04
CA VAL A 227 -21.60 -12.92 -0.71
C VAL A 227 -21.24 -12.85 -2.20
N LYS A 228 -21.54 -11.74 -2.87
CA LYS A 228 -21.22 -11.55 -4.31
C LYS A 228 -19.73 -11.60 -4.60
N GLU A 229 -18.91 -11.14 -3.66
CA GLU A 229 -17.45 -11.14 -3.75
C GLU A 229 -16.84 -12.49 -3.36
N ASN A 230 -17.66 -13.49 -3.00
CA ASN A 230 -17.21 -14.78 -2.46
C ASN A 230 -16.27 -14.63 -1.26
N PHE A 231 -16.45 -13.58 -0.45
CA PHE A 231 -15.51 -13.22 0.60
C PHE A 231 -15.33 -14.31 1.67
N PRO A 232 -16.40 -14.92 2.23
CA PRO A 232 -16.24 -15.98 3.24
C PRO A 232 -15.48 -17.20 2.71
N MET A 233 -15.76 -17.63 1.48
CA MET A 233 -15.06 -18.75 0.83
C MET A 233 -13.58 -18.42 0.64
N THR A 234 -13.30 -17.21 0.15
CA THR A 234 -11.93 -16.72 -0.07
C THR A 234 -11.18 -16.70 1.27
N LEU A 235 -11.79 -16.17 2.32
CA LEU A 235 -11.18 -16.10 3.65
C LEU A 235 -10.92 -17.49 4.25
N ALA A 236 -11.80 -18.46 4.04
CA ALA A 236 -11.56 -19.85 4.47
C ALA A 236 -10.32 -20.44 3.77
N GLY A 237 -10.18 -20.22 2.47
CA GLY A 237 -8.98 -20.61 1.71
C GLY A 237 -7.73 -19.85 2.12
N ASP A 238 -7.84 -18.58 2.53
CA ASP A 238 -6.72 -17.80 3.06
C ASP A 238 -6.24 -18.36 4.40
N TYR A 239 -7.15 -18.65 5.32
CA TYR A 239 -6.79 -19.29 6.58
C TYR A 239 -6.19 -20.68 6.39
N ASP A 240 -6.66 -21.43 5.39
CA ASP A 240 -6.04 -22.72 5.01
C ASP A 240 -4.56 -22.53 4.64
N ARG A 241 -4.25 -21.57 3.77
CA ARG A 241 -2.87 -21.24 3.38
C ARG A 241 -2.06 -20.67 4.54
N MET A 242 -2.67 -19.86 5.41
CA MET A 242 -1.98 -19.29 6.57
C MET A 242 -1.61 -20.38 7.58
N VAL A 243 -2.47 -21.38 7.80
CA VAL A 243 -2.14 -22.51 8.67
C VAL A 243 -1.00 -23.33 8.08
N ASP A 244 -0.95 -23.53 6.77
CA ASP A 244 0.16 -24.22 6.11
C ASP A 244 1.51 -23.51 6.34
N GLN A 245 1.52 -22.19 6.56
CA GLN A 245 2.75 -21.46 6.89
C GLN A 245 3.40 -22.01 8.16
N LEU A 246 2.62 -22.43 9.16
CA LEU A 246 3.16 -22.96 10.42
C LEU A 246 4.07 -24.16 10.20
N TYR A 247 3.86 -24.91 9.10
CA TYR A 247 4.59 -26.13 8.78
C TYR A 247 5.81 -25.93 7.88
N LYS A 248 6.12 -24.67 7.53
CA LYS A 248 7.28 -24.32 6.69
C LYS A 248 8.31 -23.56 7.48
N SER A 249 9.57 -23.68 7.11
CA SER A 249 10.62 -22.80 7.62
C SER A 249 11.58 -22.48 6.51
N TYR A 250 11.92 -21.20 6.40
CA TYR A 250 12.90 -20.76 5.43
C TYR A 250 13.67 -19.55 5.96
N SER A 251 14.86 -19.36 5.43
CA SER A 251 15.72 -18.23 5.74
C SER A 251 16.47 -17.73 4.51
N LYS A 252 16.82 -16.45 4.53
CA LYS A 252 17.68 -15.80 3.55
C LYS A 252 18.95 -15.35 4.24
N VAL A 253 20.07 -15.93 3.83
CA VAL A 253 21.41 -15.50 4.25
C VAL A 253 21.97 -14.62 3.15
N LEU A 254 22.40 -13.40 3.49
CA LEU A 254 23.09 -12.53 2.56
C LEU A 254 24.53 -13.03 2.43
N VAL A 255 24.91 -13.51 1.26
CA VAL A 255 26.23 -14.10 1.00
C VAL A 255 27.16 -13.09 0.37
N ASP A 256 26.63 -12.24 -0.49
CA ASP A 256 27.41 -11.21 -1.15
C ASP A 256 26.54 -9.99 -1.50
N MET A 257 27.21 -8.88 -1.76
CA MET A 257 26.62 -7.61 -2.15
C MET A 257 27.51 -6.97 -3.22
N GLU A 258 26.92 -6.66 -4.36
CA GLU A 258 27.61 -5.95 -5.44
C GLU A 258 26.90 -4.62 -5.71
N GLU A 259 27.69 -3.56 -5.92
CA GLU A 259 27.21 -2.30 -6.46
C GLU A 259 27.99 -1.97 -7.73
N SER A 260 27.26 -1.55 -8.76
CA SER A 260 27.83 -1.11 -10.03
C SER A 260 27.28 0.27 -10.36
N HIS A 261 28.18 1.18 -10.76
CA HIS A 261 27.81 2.52 -11.16
C HIS A 261 28.48 2.86 -12.47
N GLY A 262 27.76 3.55 -13.33
CA GLY A 262 28.35 4.04 -14.55
C GLY A 262 27.67 5.27 -15.09
N ILE A 263 28.38 5.86 -16.04
CA ILE A 263 28.01 7.13 -16.63
C ILE A 263 28.31 7.12 -18.12
N VAL A 264 27.44 7.78 -18.87
CA VAL A 264 27.59 8.10 -20.29
C VAL A 264 27.63 9.62 -20.40
N LEU A 265 28.72 10.15 -20.95
CA LEU A 265 28.90 11.59 -21.14
C LEU A 265 28.51 11.95 -22.59
N GLY A 266 27.65 12.94 -22.75
CA GLY A 266 27.42 13.63 -24.01
C GLY A 266 28.25 14.91 -24.08
N ALA A 267 28.66 15.31 -25.28
CA ALA A 267 29.39 16.54 -25.50
C ALA A 267 29.11 17.15 -26.88
N VAL A 268 29.20 18.48 -26.96
CA VAL A 268 29.44 19.22 -28.20
C VAL A 268 30.77 19.94 -28.04
N SER A 269 31.72 19.70 -28.94
CA SER A 269 33.03 20.35 -28.94
C SER A 269 33.24 21.25 -30.16
N TRP A 270 34.16 22.20 -30.05
CA TRP A 270 34.55 23.10 -31.12
C TRP A 270 35.98 23.64 -30.91
N ASP A 271 36.58 24.13 -32.00
CA ASP A 271 37.85 24.87 -31.99
C ASP A 271 37.58 26.36 -31.80
N ASN A 272 37.92 26.92 -30.62
CA ASN A 272 37.64 28.32 -30.30
C ASN A 272 38.55 29.33 -31.04
N PHE A 273 39.48 28.87 -31.89
CA PHE A 273 40.31 29.76 -32.72
C PHE A 273 39.52 30.49 -33.82
N TYR A 274 38.37 29.97 -34.25
CA TYR A 274 37.58 30.52 -35.36
C TYR A 274 36.31 31.26 -34.88
N ASP A 275 35.97 32.38 -35.53
CA ASP A 275 34.76 33.17 -35.25
C ASP A 275 33.44 32.39 -35.47
N TYR A 276 33.49 31.36 -36.31
CA TYR A 276 32.36 30.48 -36.63
C TYR A 276 32.84 29.02 -36.63
N PRO A 277 33.09 28.44 -35.46
CA PRO A 277 33.69 27.13 -35.38
C PRO A 277 32.66 26.05 -35.75
N THR A 278 33.14 24.94 -36.30
CA THR A 278 32.28 23.80 -36.59
C THR A 278 32.08 23.00 -35.31
N GLU A 279 30.84 22.75 -34.94
CA GLU A 279 30.48 21.99 -33.74
C GLU A 279 30.46 20.48 -34.04
N HIS A 280 31.08 19.68 -33.18
CA HIS A 280 31.13 18.23 -33.26
C HIS A 280 30.36 17.60 -32.09
N ASN A 281 29.33 16.81 -32.41
CA ASN A 281 28.54 16.09 -31.40
C ASN A 281 29.20 14.75 -31.08
N ARG A 282 29.23 14.40 -29.79
CA ARG A 282 29.83 13.17 -29.31
C ARG A 282 29.08 12.57 -28.13
N THR A 283 29.06 11.24 -28.10
CA THR A 283 28.67 10.46 -26.92
C THR A 283 29.81 9.51 -26.57
N PHE A 284 30.29 9.57 -25.34
CA PHE A 284 31.32 8.68 -24.83
C PHE A 284 30.72 7.32 -24.44
N PRO A 285 31.47 6.22 -24.56
CA PRO A 285 30.98 4.91 -24.14
C PRO A 285 30.73 4.89 -22.62
N TYR A 286 29.86 3.99 -22.19
CA TYR A 286 29.63 3.71 -20.77
C TYR A 286 30.95 3.49 -20.05
N THR A 287 31.13 4.24 -18.97
CA THR A 287 32.30 4.18 -18.12
C THR A 287 31.88 3.82 -16.71
N GLU A 288 32.41 2.70 -16.21
CA GLU A 288 32.25 2.30 -14.83
C GLU A 288 33.02 3.24 -13.91
N VAL A 289 32.37 3.71 -12.86
CA VAL A 289 32.90 4.68 -11.90
C VAL A 289 32.51 4.26 -10.48
N THR A 290 33.21 4.74 -9.46
CA THR A 290 32.73 4.53 -8.08
C THR A 290 31.50 5.39 -7.79
N TYR A 291 30.69 5.02 -6.80
CA TYR A 291 29.55 5.83 -6.37
C TYR A 291 29.95 7.28 -6.01
N GLU A 292 31.11 7.46 -5.37
CA GLU A 292 31.64 8.77 -5.02
C GLU A 292 31.99 9.60 -6.26
N GLN A 293 32.58 8.96 -7.28
CA GLN A 293 32.89 9.60 -8.55
C GLN A 293 31.62 9.97 -9.30
N LEU A 294 30.62 9.08 -9.35
CA LEU A 294 29.33 9.35 -9.97
C LEU A 294 28.65 10.57 -9.35
N ASN A 295 28.55 10.62 -8.01
CA ASN A 295 27.97 11.76 -7.30
C ASN A 295 28.76 13.05 -7.54
N LYS A 296 30.10 12.97 -7.59
CA LYS A 296 30.94 14.13 -7.88
C LYS A 296 30.64 14.68 -9.27
N ILE A 297 30.57 13.81 -10.29
CA ILE A 297 30.27 14.21 -11.67
C ILE A 297 28.86 14.81 -11.77
N GLN A 298 27.85 14.12 -11.22
CA GLN A 298 26.47 14.59 -11.23
C GLN A 298 26.28 15.92 -10.49
N ARG A 299 27.02 16.16 -9.40
CA ARG A 299 27.00 17.45 -8.69
C ARG A 299 27.64 18.57 -9.48
N LEU A 300 28.71 18.27 -10.22
CA LEU A 300 29.44 19.25 -11.03
C LEU A 300 28.64 19.65 -12.27
N ILE A 301 28.18 18.68 -13.06
CA ILE A 301 27.45 18.93 -14.32
C ILE A 301 26.00 19.32 -14.02
N GLY A 302 25.34 18.62 -13.10
CA GLY A 302 23.91 18.78 -12.79
C GLY A 302 23.03 17.94 -13.72
N SER A 303 21.97 17.35 -13.16
CA SER A 303 20.98 16.61 -13.96
C SER A 303 20.29 17.55 -14.97
N GLY A 304 20.41 17.22 -16.26
CA GLY A 304 19.80 17.99 -17.36
C GLY A 304 20.42 19.38 -17.58
N ARG A 305 21.67 19.58 -17.16
CA ARG A 305 22.43 20.81 -17.39
C ARG A 305 23.66 20.52 -18.23
N THR A 306 24.09 21.50 -19.01
CA THR A 306 25.40 21.49 -19.66
C THR A 306 26.42 22.18 -18.77
N MET A 307 27.64 21.67 -18.78
CA MET A 307 28.82 22.31 -18.21
C MET A 307 29.70 22.76 -19.37
N TYR A 308 30.04 24.04 -19.41
CA TYR A 308 31.05 24.55 -20.31
C TYR A 308 32.45 24.20 -19.80
N VAL A 309 33.29 23.72 -20.71
CA VAL A 309 34.66 23.29 -20.48
C VAL A 309 35.57 24.05 -21.44
N SER A 310 36.40 24.94 -20.90
CA SER A 310 37.33 25.78 -21.66
C SER A 310 38.66 25.12 -22.02
N SER A 311 38.86 23.86 -21.61
CA SER A 311 40.05 23.07 -21.94
C SER A 311 39.74 21.58 -21.82
N ILE A 312 39.33 21.00 -22.95
CA ILE A 312 38.92 19.60 -23.01
C ILE A 312 40.00 18.62 -22.52
N GLU A 313 41.26 18.81 -22.93
CA GLU A 313 42.35 17.85 -22.67
C GLU A 313 42.74 17.77 -21.18
N SER A 314 42.49 18.86 -20.43
CA SER A 314 42.91 19.00 -19.04
C SER A 314 41.75 18.90 -18.04
N ASP A 315 40.50 18.81 -18.51
CA ASP A 315 39.35 18.80 -17.63
C ASP A 315 39.24 17.50 -16.82
N SER A 316 39.29 17.65 -15.50
CA SER A 316 39.26 16.53 -14.57
C SER A 316 37.90 15.82 -14.51
N THR A 317 36.81 16.49 -14.87
CA THR A 317 35.45 15.91 -14.89
C THR A 317 35.28 15.01 -16.10
N ILE A 318 35.71 15.47 -17.29
CA ILE A 318 35.77 14.67 -18.51
C ILE A 318 36.70 13.46 -18.31
N ALA A 319 37.90 13.68 -17.76
CA ALA A 319 38.83 12.58 -17.51
C ALA A 319 38.24 11.53 -16.56
N LEU A 320 37.51 11.96 -15.52
CA LEU A 320 36.86 11.06 -14.58
C LEU A 320 35.70 10.29 -15.22
N ALA A 321 34.82 10.98 -15.95
CA ALA A 321 33.63 10.40 -16.58
C ALA A 321 33.94 9.47 -17.77
N THR A 322 35.18 9.48 -18.27
CA THR A 322 35.61 8.68 -19.42
C THR A 322 36.77 7.73 -19.08
N SER A 323 37.16 7.62 -17.81
CA SER A 323 38.34 6.84 -17.36
C SER A 323 39.61 7.21 -18.14
N GLY A 324 39.79 8.51 -18.40
CA GLY A 324 40.91 9.08 -19.15
C GLY A 324 40.90 8.81 -20.66
N LYS A 325 39.89 8.10 -21.18
CA LYS A 325 39.77 7.78 -22.62
C LYS A 325 39.41 9.01 -23.48
N SER A 326 39.06 10.14 -22.88
CA SER A 326 38.79 11.40 -23.59
C SER A 326 39.99 11.94 -24.38
N ARG A 327 41.23 11.68 -23.96
CA ARG A 327 42.43 12.31 -24.57
C ARG A 327 42.64 12.05 -26.06
N ASN A 328 42.12 10.94 -26.57
CA ASN A 328 42.24 10.58 -27.99
C ASN A 328 40.87 10.58 -28.70
N GLY A 329 39.83 11.05 -28.01
CA GLY A 329 38.49 11.01 -28.54
C GLY A 329 38.18 12.16 -29.49
N TRP A 330 38.66 13.36 -29.22
CA TRP A 330 38.13 14.58 -29.82
C TRP A 330 38.53 14.78 -31.28
N ASP A 331 37.71 15.52 -32.01
CA ASP A 331 38.03 15.91 -33.38
C ASP A 331 39.25 16.84 -33.37
N SER A 332 40.07 16.71 -34.42
CA SER A 332 41.35 17.41 -34.48
C SER A 332 41.14 18.92 -34.50
N GLY A 333 41.64 19.61 -33.47
CA GLY A 333 41.57 21.07 -33.35
C GLY A 333 40.59 21.56 -32.29
N ASP A 334 39.65 20.72 -31.84
CA ASP A 334 38.68 21.09 -30.81
C ASP A 334 39.37 21.25 -29.43
N ASP A 335 39.17 22.40 -28.78
CA ASP A 335 39.79 22.74 -27.49
C ASP A 335 38.77 23.06 -26.37
N GLU A 336 37.52 23.38 -26.75
CA GLU A 336 36.42 23.70 -25.85
C GLU A 336 35.17 22.85 -26.11
N ALA A 337 34.39 22.59 -25.05
CA ALA A 337 33.16 21.80 -25.16
C ALA A 337 32.07 22.22 -24.17
N GLU A 338 30.82 21.94 -24.53
CA GLU A 338 29.73 21.77 -23.58
C GLU A 338 29.48 20.28 -23.35
N ILE A 339 29.53 19.85 -22.09
CA ILE A 339 29.32 18.46 -21.69
C ILE A 339 28.05 18.31 -20.85
N TRP A 340 27.39 17.16 -20.96
CA TRP A 340 26.25 16.80 -20.12
C TRP A 340 26.24 15.31 -19.80
N VAL A 341 25.54 14.92 -18.73
CA VAL A 341 25.31 13.51 -18.43
C VAL A 341 24.20 13.01 -19.36
N GLU A 342 24.55 12.15 -20.31
CA GLU A 342 23.60 11.50 -21.22
C GLU A 342 22.82 10.42 -20.47
N ASP A 343 23.54 9.61 -19.69
CA ASP A 343 22.97 8.57 -18.85
C ASP A 343 23.83 8.34 -17.60
N ALA A 344 23.20 7.92 -16.50
CA ALA A 344 23.85 7.58 -15.26
C ALA A 344 23.05 6.51 -14.52
N GLU A 345 23.68 5.36 -14.31
CA GLU A 345 23.05 4.20 -13.72
C GLU A 345 23.73 3.81 -12.41
N SER A 346 22.93 3.28 -11.49
CA SER A 346 23.41 2.67 -10.26
C SER A 346 22.59 1.42 -10.00
N GLU A 347 23.27 0.29 -10.01
CA GLU A 347 22.69 -1.02 -9.74
C GLU A 347 23.24 -1.55 -8.42
N TYR A 348 22.35 -2.12 -7.61
CA TYR A 348 22.69 -2.73 -6.33
C TYR A 348 22.11 -4.14 -6.33
N VAL A 349 22.96 -5.15 -6.16
CA VAL A 349 22.59 -6.56 -6.22
C VAL A 349 22.95 -7.22 -4.90
N HIS A 350 22.01 -7.99 -4.36
CA HIS A 350 22.26 -8.88 -3.23
C HIS A 350 22.25 -10.33 -3.71
N SER A 351 23.26 -11.10 -3.29
CA SER A 351 23.31 -12.54 -3.49
C SER A 351 22.87 -13.22 -2.19
N TYR A 352 21.80 -14.01 -2.27
CA TYR A 352 21.24 -14.71 -1.12
C TYR A 352 21.35 -16.22 -1.26
N LEU A 353 21.72 -16.88 -0.17
CA LEU A 353 21.48 -18.29 0.03
C LEU A 353 20.12 -18.46 0.71
N ILE A 354 19.18 -19.06 -0.01
CA ILE A 354 17.88 -19.44 0.51
C ILE A 354 17.98 -20.86 1.06
N ILE A 355 17.62 -21.00 2.33
CA ILE A 355 17.49 -22.30 2.98
C ILE A 355 15.99 -22.51 3.18
N GLU A 356 15.42 -23.56 2.58
CA GLU A 356 14.00 -23.92 2.76
C GLU A 356 13.91 -25.42 3.05
N ASP A 357 13.37 -25.77 4.22
CA ASP A 357 13.19 -27.15 4.69
C ASP A 357 14.43 -28.05 4.47
N GLY A 358 15.62 -27.47 4.66
CA GLY A 358 16.91 -28.15 4.54
C GLY A 358 17.51 -28.23 3.14
N LYS A 359 16.87 -27.64 2.13
CA LYS A 359 17.43 -27.47 0.78
C LYS A 359 17.98 -26.06 0.63
N THR A 360 19.08 -25.95 -0.11
CA THR A 360 19.73 -24.68 -0.41
C THR A 360 19.55 -24.29 -1.87
N SER A 361 19.38 -23.00 -2.12
CA SER A 361 19.43 -22.41 -3.46
C SER A 361 19.97 -21.00 -3.38
N GLU A 362 20.83 -20.62 -4.31
CA GLU A 362 21.33 -19.25 -4.44
C GLU A 362 20.45 -18.45 -5.39
N ILE A 363 20.19 -17.19 -5.03
CA ILE A 363 19.45 -16.24 -5.86
C ILE A 363 20.13 -14.87 -5.81
N GLU A 364 20.04 -14.12 -6.90
CA GLU A 364 20.41 -12.72 -6.96
C GLU A 364 19.15 -11.86 -7.02
N GLU A 365 19.12 -10.78 -6.25
CA GLU A 365 18.03 -9.81 -6.25
C GLU A 365 18.60 -8.39 -6.41
N THR A 366 18.16 -7.67 -7.45
CA THR A 366 18.40 -6.23 -7.57
C THR A 366 17.57 -5.49 -6.51
N VAL A 367 18.22 -4.67 -5.69
CA VAL A 367 17.63 -3.93 -4.59
C VAL A 367 17.78 -2.42 -4.78
N ASP A 368 17.01 -1.64 -4.03
CA ASP A 368 17.26 -0.21 -3.95
C ASP A 368 18.42 0.12 -2.98
N ARG A 369 19.04 1.28 -3.18
CA ARG A 369 20.16 1.74 -2.35
C ARG A 369 19.87 1.75 -0.85
N ASN A 370 18.65 2.10 -0.43
CA ASN A 370 18.35 2.13 1.01
C ASN A 370 18.36 0.73 1.60
N THR A 371 17.90 -0.27 0.84
CA THR A 371 17.96 -1.67 1.23
C THR A 371 19.41 -2.16 1.26
N TYR A 372 20.21 -1.80 0.25
CA TYR A 372 21.65 -2.10 0.21
C TYR A 372 22.39 -1.57 1.44
N MET A 373 22.26 -0.26 1.71
CA MET A 373 22.95 0.38 2.84
C MET A 373 22.51 -0.15 4.21
N LYS A 374 21.27 -0.64 4.35
CA LYS A 374 20.80 -1.24 5.62
C LYS A 374 21.50 -2.56 5.93
N LEU A 375 21.93 -3.29 4.92
CA LEU A 375 22.51 -4.63 5.03
C LEU A 375 24.00 -4.68 4.75
N ILE A 376 24.66 -3.52 4.56
CA ILE A 376 26.09 -3.42 4.25
C ILE A 376 27.02 -4.14 5.25
N ASN A 377 26.59 -4.27 6.52
CA ASN A 377 27.33 -4.97 7.58
C ASN A 377 26.71 -6.33 7.93
N ALA A 378 25.84 -6.86 7.05
CA ALA A 378 25.08 -8.09 7.25
C ALA A 378 25.45 -9.18 6.24
N VAL A 379 26.55 -9.02 5.50
CA VAL A 379 27.15 -10.10 4.71
C VAL A 379 27.49 -11.26 5.65
N ASN A 380 27.22 -12.48 5.20
CA ASN A 380 27.27 -13.73 5.96
C ASN A 380 26.28 -13.80 7.14
N GLN A 381 25.24 -12.96 7.15
CA GLN A 381 24.19 -12.99 8.15
C GLN A 381 22.85 -13.39 7.55
N GLU A 382 22.02 -14.03 8.35
CA GLU A 382 20.62 -14.28 8.03
C GLU A 382 19.84 -12.98 8.20
N VAL A 383 19.45 -12.37 7.08
CA VAL A 383 18.74 -11.07 7.05
C VAL A 383 17.23 -11.23 7.11
N PHE A 384 16.75 -12.44 6.82
CA PHE A 384 15.36 -12.81 6.93
C PHE A 384 15.23 -14.25 7.39
N SER A 385 14.34 -14.53 8.33
CA SER A 385 13.91 -15.91 8.58
C SER A 385 12.51 -16.04 9.11
N LYS A 386 11.89 -17.14 8.71
CA LYS A 386 10.58 -17.56 9.17
C LYS A 386 10.76 -18.89 9.91
N PRO A 387 10.74 -18.89 11.26
CA PRO A 387 10.86 -20.11 12.04
C PRO A 387 9.65 -21.03 11.85
N TYR A 388 9.85 -22.31 12.08
CA TYR A 388 8.74 -23.27 12.11
C TYR A 388 7.75 -22.95 13.24
N GLY A 389 6.46 -23.18 13.01
CA GLY A 389 5.39 -22.85 13.95
C GLY A 389 5.08 -21.34 14.07
N LYS A 390 5.64 -20.51 13.19
CA LYS A 390 5.34 -19.07 13.07
C LYS A 390 4.55 -18.77 11.82
N PHE A 391 3.79 -17.68 11.81
CA PHE A 391 3.18 -17.14 10.60
C PHE A 391 4.14 -16.19 9.88
N GLU A 392 3.86 -15.83 8.63
CA GLU A 392 4.72 -14.93 7.83
C GLU A 392 4.89 -13.53 8.44
N ASP A 393 3.85 -13.02 9.11
CA ASP A 393 3.90 -11.74 9.84
C ASP A 393 4.65 -11.82 11.18
N GLU A 394 5.10 -13.02 11.55
CA GLU A 394 6.01 -13.27 12.67
C GLU A 394 7.43 -13.63 12.19
N ALA A 395 7.73 -13.46 10.89
CA ALA A 395 9.07 -13.60 10.37
C ALA A 395 9.99 -12.52 10.95
N ILE A 396 11.27 -12.85 11.06
CA ILE A 396 12.34 -11.98 11.56
C ILE A 396 13.01 -11.35 10.35
N ASP A 397 13.08 -10.03 10.36
CA ASP A 397 13.65 -9.18 9.31
C ASP A 397 14.93 -8.46 9.79
N LYS A 398 15.63 -9.07 10.76
CA LYS A 398 16.82 -8.52 11.39
C LYS A 398 18.02 -9.44 11.17
N PRO A 399 19.18 -8.88 10.78
CA PRO A 399 20.41 -9.64 10.66
C PRO A 399 20.75 -10.40 11.93
N GLN A 400 21.04 -11.70 11.79
CA GLN A 400 21.40 -12.60 12.88
C GLN A 400 22.30 -13.73 12.39
N THR A 401 22.87 -14.49 13.32
CA THR A 401 23.67 -15.68 12.99
C THR A 401 22.83 -16.64 12.13
N PRO A 402 23.34 -17.08 10.96
CA PRO A 402 22.65 -18.04 10.13
C PRO A 402 22.29 -19.33 10.85
N GLY A 403 21.14 -19.91 10.49
CA GLY A 403 20.74 -21.22 10.99
C GLY A 403 19.93 -21.22 12.29
N MET A 404 19.89 -20.09 13.01
CA MET A 404 19.21 -19.99 14.31
C MET A 404 17.72 -20.31 14.27
N ALA A 405 17.06 -20.11 13.13
CA ALA A 405 15.66 -20.46 12.92
C ALA A 405 15.36 -21.97 12.88
N TYR A 406 16.37 -22.82 12.64
CA TYR A 406 16.22 -24.28 12.54
C TYR A 406 16.59 -25.02 13.82
N VAL A 407 17.39 -24.39 14.68
CA VAL A 407 17.85 -24.95 15.94
C VAL A 407 16.66 -25.17 16.89
N GLY A 408 16.66 -26.27 17.66
CA GLY A 408 15.61 -26.55 18.65
C GLY A 408 14.31 -27.13 18.08
N ASN A 409 14.22 -27.33 16.76
CA ASN A 409 13.08 -27.96 16.10
C ASN A 409 13.37 -29.44 15.79
N SER A 410 12.58 -30.36 16.34
CA SER A 410 12.76 -31.80 16.13
C SER A 410 12.82 -32.27 14.66
N ASN A 411 12.27 -31.50 13.72
CA ASN A 411 12.35 -31.80 12.29
C ASN A 411 13.75 -31.58 11.69
N TYR A 412 14.59 -30.77 12.34
CA TYR A 412 15.90 -30.33 11.85
C TYR A 412 17.05 -30.76 12.74
N GLY A 413 16.87 -31.74 13.63
CA GLY A 413 17.93 -32.30 14.49
C GLY A 413 17.57 -32.34 15.97
N GLN A 414 18.57 -32.60 16.81
CA GLN A 414 18.47 -32.56 18.27
C GLN A 414 19.77 -32.06 18.90
N TRP A 415 19.76 -31.56 20.14
CA TRP A 415 20.99 -31.25 20.85
C TRP A 415 21.73 -32.53 21.22
N GLN A 416 23.00 -32.65 20.86
CA GLN A 416 23.91 -33.70 21.32
C GLN A 416 25.18 -33.08 21.88
N ARG A 417 25.82 -33.79 22.80
CA ARG A 417 27.05 -33.34 23.41
C ARG A 417 28.23 -33.60 22.49
N ASP A 418 28.96 -32.55 22.13
CA ASP A 418 30.21 -32.65 21.38
C ASP A 418 31.25 -33.43 22.21
N PRO A 419 31.80 -34.54 21.70
CA PRO A 419 32.81 -35.33 22.39
C PRO A 419 34.14 -34.58 22.63
N VAL A 420 34.44 -33.52 21.86
CA VAL A 420 35.72 -32.78 21.98
C VAL A 420 35.60 -31.58 22.93
N SER A 421 34.65 -30.68 22.70
CA SER A 421 34.48 -29.47 23.55
C SER A 421 33.60 -29.70 24.77
N GLY A 422 32.84 -30.80 24.81
CA GLY A 422 31.86 -31.08 25.87
C GLY A 422 30.60 -30.21 25.84
N ALA A 423 30.49 -29.28 24.89
CA ALA A 423 29.34 -28.41 24.68
C ALA A 423 28.16 -29.15 24.02
N GLU A 424 26.92 -28.74 24.27
CA GLU A 424 25.76 -29.25 23.54
C GLU A 424 25.62 -28.51 22.20
N ILE A 425 25.76 -29.26 21.10
CA ILE A 425 25.67 -28.81 19.71
C ILE A 425 24.44 -29.42 19.03
N TRP A 426 23.90 -28.74 18.03
CA TRP A 426 22.69 -29.19 17.34
C TRP A 426 23.01 -30.14 16.17
N THR A 427 22.34 -31.29 16.07
CA THR A 427 22.78 -32.44 15.24
C THR A 427 22.17 -32.52 13.85
N TRP A 428 22.51 -31.54 13.03
CA TRP A 428 22.20 -31.56 11.60
C TRP A 428 23.40 -31.13 10.74
N PHE A 429 24.51 -31.82 10.95
CA PHE A 429 25.87 -31.47 10.51
C PHE A 429 26.04 -31.07 9.04
N MET A 430 25.24 -31.59 8.09
CA MET A 430 25.42 -31.29 6.66
C MET A 430 24.90 -29.93 6.20
N ALA A 431 23.83 -29.39 6.80
CA ALA A 431 23.44 -28.01 6.50
C ALA A 431 24.23 -27.02 7.37
N TYR A 432 24.68 -27.46 8.55
CA TYR A 432 25.59 -26.67 9.35
C TYR A 432 26.99 -26.61 8.76
N SER A 433 27.49 -27.60 8.02
CA SER A 433 28.81 -27.46 7.37
C SER A 433 28.84 -26.32 6.36
N ILE A 434 27.75 -26.10 5.62
CA ILE A 434 27.61 -24.96 4.71
C ILE A 434 27.51 -23.63 5.50
N ILE A 435 26.84 -23.63 6.65
CA ILE A 435 26.75 -22.44 7.52
C ILE A 435 28.08 -22.16 8.24
N ASP A 436 28.79 -23.18 8.70
CA ASP A 436 30.10 -23.10 9.37
C ASP A 436 31.19 -22.60 8.41
N ASP A 437 31.07 -22.92 7.11
CA ASP A 437 31.89 -22.32 6.05
C ASP A 437 31.58 -20.80 5.85
N ILE A 438 30.39 -20.34 6.22
CA ILE A 438 29.93 -18.94 6.07
C ILE A 438 30.21 -18.11 7.33
N VAL A 439 30.16 -18.69 8.52
CA VAL A 439 30.37 -18.01 9.81
C VAL A 439 31.40 -18.74 10.66
N ASP A 440 32.41 -18.01 11.13
CA ASP A 440 33.48 -18.48 12.06
C ASP A 440 32.96 -18.74 13.50
N ASP A 441 31.67 -19.03 13.65
CA ASP A 441 30.93 -18.87 14.90
C ASP A 441 30.08 -20.13 15.21
N ARG A 442 30.52 -20.93 16.19
CA ARG A 442 29.83 -22.19 16.55
C ARG A 442 28.46 -21.94 17.19
N ILE A 443 27.47 -22.70 16.74
CA ILE A 443 26.09 -22.64 17.24
C ILE A 443 25.92 -23.56 18.46
N ASP A 444 25.70 -22.95 19.63
CA ASP A 444 25.50 -23.63 20.92
C ASP A 444 24.09 -23.40 21.52
N ARG A 445 23.72 -24.24 22.48
CA ARG A 445 22.42 -24.19 23.15
C ARG A 445 22.14 -22.85 23.83
N ARG A 446 23.15 -22.24 24.45
CA ARG A 446 22.98 -20.97 25.19
C ARG A 446 22.71 -19.80 24.24
N ARG A 447 23.35 -19.76 23.06
CA ARG A 447 23.05 -18.79 21.99
C ARG A 447 21.64 -18.99 21.47
N HIS A 448 21.22 -20.23 21.22
CA HIS A 448 19.85 -20.54 20.80
C HIS A 448 18.80 -20.14 21.83
N GLU A 449 19.04 -20.38 23.12
CA GLU A 449 18.14 -19.95 24.18
C GLU A 449 18.03 -18.42 24.26
N ARG A 450 19.14 -17.69 24.07
CA ARG A 450 19.12 -16.22 23.98
C ARG A 450 18.35 -15.72 22.76
N TYR A 451 18.55 -16.34 21.60
CA TYR A 451 17.77 -16.08 20.40
C TYR A 451 16.28 -16.29 20.65
N MET A 452 15.88 -17.46 21.16
CA MET A 452 14.49 -17.76 21.50
C MET A 452 13.91 -16.81 22.54
N ALA A 453 14.69 -16.38 23.53
CA ALA A 453 14.26 -15.39 24.52
C ALA A 453 14.03 -14.01 23.88
N ASN A 454 14.91 -13.59 22.98
CA ASN A 454 14.72 -12.37 22.18
C ASN A 454 13.50 -12.48 21.27
N MET A 455 13.17 -13.68 20.77
CA MET A 455 11.98 -13.95 19.96
C MET A 455 10.69 -13.93 20.79
N ARG A 456 10.72 -14.39 22.04
CA ARG A 456 9.56 -14.33 22.94
C ARG A 456 9.13 -12.90 23.24
N ASN A 457 10.08 -11.97 23.24
CA ASN A 457 9.85 -10.53 23.40
C ASN A 457 9.78 -9.78 22.06
N TYR A 458 9.89 -10.48 20.93
CA TYR A 458 9.63 -9.89 19.62
C TYR A 458 8.15 -9.59 19.54
N VAL A 459 7.81 -8.35 19.90
CA VAL A 459 6.54 -7.74 19.59
C VAL A 459 6.63 -7.40 18.10
N PRO A 460 5.93 -8.13 17.21
CA PRO A 460 5.79 -7.68 15.82
C PRO A 460 5.31 -6.22 15.86
N PRO A 461 5.75 -5.36 14.93
CA PRO A 461 5.45 -3.94 14.99
C PRO A 461 3.99 -3.69 15.38
N LYS A 462 3.76 -3.16 16.60
CA LYS A 462 2.42 -2.82 17.08
C LYS A 462 1.77 -1.96 16.00
N GLU A 463 0.55 -2.33 15.62
CA GLU A 463 -0.36 -1.62 14.71
C GLU A 463 0.20 -0.28 14.19
N ARG A 464 0.57 -0.23 12.90
CA ARG A 464 1.02 0.98 12.21
C ARG A 464 -0.03 2.09 12.29
N ARG A 465 -0.05 2.83 13.39
CA ARG A 465 -0.75 4.11 13.51
C ARG A 465 0.22 5.20 13.05
N SER A 466 -0.11 5.78 11.90
CA SER A 466 0.37 7.06 11.38
C SER A 466 1.89 7.25 11.23
N HIS A 467 2.42 6.92 10.04
CA HIS A 467 3.51 7.66 9.39
C HIS A 467 3.46 7.43 7.87
N SER A 468 3.17 8.50 7.11
CA SER A 468 3.48 8.62 5.67
C SER A 468 4.78 9.42 5.58
N TRP A 469 5.83 9.05 4.85
CA TRP A 469 5.90 8.58 3.47
C TRP A 469 7.14 7.69 3.23
N THR A 470 7.00 6.77 2.27
CA THR A 470 8.03 6.15 1.39
C THR A 470 9.17 5.31 1.98
N ASN A 471 8.95 3.99 2.00
CA ASN A 471 9.75 2.96 1.30
C ASN A 471 8.82 1.74 1.10
N HIS A 472 8.36 1.50 -0.13
CA HIS A 472 8.85 0.46 -1.04
C HIS A 472 9.03 -0.91 -0.38
N TYR A 473 8.25 -1.87 -0.91
CA TYR A 473 8.05 -3.26 -0.48
C TYR A 473 7.34 -3.46 0.86
N GLY A 474 6.03 -3.18 0.83
CA GLY A 474 5.07 -3.52 1.86
C GLY A 474 3.73 -2.93 1.48
N VAL A 475 2.80 -3.77 1.03
CA VAL A 475 1.47 -3.40 0.51
C VAL A 475 0.76 -2.42 1.47
N THR A 476 0.51 -1.18 1.03
CA THR A 476 -0.42 -0.26 1.70
C THR A 476 -1.36 0.41 0.71
N SER A 477 -2.62 -0.05 0.71
CA SER A 477 -3.80 0.80 0.53
C SER A 477 -5.00 0.07 1.14
N ASN A 478 -5.85 0.78 1.86
CA ASN A 478 -6.99 0.32 2.67
C ASN A 478 -8.13 -0.42 1.91
N GLN A 479 -7.78 -1.48 1.20
CA GLN A 479 -8.69 -2.47 0.65
C GLN A 479 -8.18 -3.83 1.14
N SER A 480 -9.07 -4.62 1.75
CA SER A 480 -8.82 -5.91 2.42
C SER A 480 -7.51 -6.63 2.01
N PRO A 481 -6.62 -6.98 2.97
CA PRO A 481 -5.39 -7.76 2.69
C PRO A 481 -5.64 -9.16 2.08
N ILE A 482 -6.89 -9.63 2.09
CA ILE A 482 -7.33 -10.97 1.70
C ILE A 482 -7.34 -11.17 0.16
N GLN A 483 -7.29 -10.11 -0.66
CA GLN A 483 -7.36 -10.27 -2.13
C GLN A 483 -5.99 -10.29 -2.86
N LYS A 484 -4.89 -9.87 -2.22
CA LYS A 484 -3.58 -9.78 -2.89
C LYS A 484 -2.68 -11.02 -2.75
N SER A 485 -3.00 -11.94 -1.85
CA SER A 485 -2.28 -13.22 -1.73
C SER A 485 -2.72 -14.26 -2.79
N LEU A 486 -3.82 -14.00 -3.52
CA LEU A 486 -4.46 -14.95 -4.43
C LEU A 486 -4.18 -14.73 -5.92
N THR A 487 -3.64 -13.58 -6.32
CA THR A 487 -3.40 -13.26 -7.74
C THR A 487 -1.94 -13.35 -8.18
N ARG A 488 -1.01 -13.69 -7.27
CA ARG A 488 0.43 -13.86 -7.60
C ARG A 488 0.89 -15.31 -7.81
N SER A 489 -0.03 -16.27 -7.88
CA SER A 489 0.27 -17.68 -8.21
C SER A 489 -0.04 -18.02 -9.67
N ARG A 490 0.26 -17.10 -10.60
CA ARG A 490 0.36 -17.38 -12.04
C ARG A 490 1.29 -16.37 -12.66
N ASN A 491 2.58 -16.71 -12.74
CA ASN A 491 3.47 -16.45 -13.87
C ASN A 491 4.90 -16.83 -13.48
N SER A 492 5.20 -18.12 -13.63
CA SER A 492 6.55 -18.56 -13.94
C SER A 492 6.85 -18.22 -15.40
N ASN A 493 7.94 -17.48 -15.60
CA ASN A 493 8.76 -17.27 -16.81
C ASN A 493 8.22 -17.82 -18.15
N LEU A 494 8.08 -16.96 -19.16
CA LEU A 494 8.32 -17.29 -20.58
C LEU A 494 8.37 -16.02 -21.45
N ARG A 495 9.46 -15.92 -22.22
CA ARG A 495 9.80 -14.91 -23.22
C ARG A 495 8.67 -14.65 -24.23
N GLY A 496 8.59 -13.41 -24.73
CA GLY A 496 7.80 -13.03 -25.88
C GLY A 496 8.19 -11.66 -26.43
N SER A 497 9.21 -11.65 -27.28
CA SER A 497 9.58 -10.57 -28.20
C SER A 497 8.40 -10.16 -29.11
N GLY A 498 8.29 -8.87 -29.43
CA GLY A 498 7.36 -8.39 -30.45
C GLY A 498 7.33 -6.87 -30.61
N GLU A 499 8.32 -6.36 -31.34
CA GLU A 499 8.41 -5.13 -32.14
C GLU A 499 7.33 -4.03 -32.05
N SER A 500 7.80 -2.80 -31.80
CA SER A 500 7.42 -1.60 -32.59
C SER A 500 8.31 -0.41 -32.18
N PHE A 501 9.50 -0.31 -32.78
CA PHE A 501 10.20 0.96 -32.94
C PHE A 501 9.42 1.84 -33.93
N ARG A 502 9.23 3.13 -33.61
CA ARG A 502 9.41 4.26 -34.55
C ARG A 502 9.32 5.61 -33.81
N ASN A 503 10.48 6.27 -33.77
CA ASN A 503 10.74 7.72 -33.71
C ASN A 503 10.05 8.57 -32.63
N ARG A 504 10.84 9.00 -31.63
CA ARG A 504 11.04 10.40 -31.22
C ARG A 504 12.08 10.44 -30.08
N GLY A 505 13.07 11.32 -30.20
CA GLY A 505 14.18 11.45 -29.25
C GLY A 505 13.73 11.81 -27.82
N PRO A 506 14.57 11.58 -26.80
CA PRO A 506 14.20 11.81 -25.41
C PRO A 506 14.42 13.29 -25.03
N GLY A 507 13.50 14.01 -24.40
CA GLY A 507 12.32 13.58 -23.66
C GLY A 507 12.70 13.17 -22.24
N LYS A 508 12.65 14.14 -21.32
CA LYS A 508 12.86 14.05 -19.86
C LYS A 508 12.69 12.64 -19.27
N GLY A 509 13.79 12.00 -18.89
CA GLY A 509 13.83 10.80 -18.05
C GLY A 509 13.72 11.12 -16.56
N LYS A 510 13.02 10.26 -15.83
CA LYS A 510 12.87 10.23 -14.37
C LYS A 510 13.68 9.08 -13.82
#